data_AF-A0A838GFK7-F1
#
_entry.id   AF-A0A838GFK7-F1
#
_cell.length_a   1.000
_cell.length_b   1.000
_cell.length_c   1.000
_cell.angle_alpha   90.00
_cell.angle_beta   90.00
_cell.angle_gamma   90.00
#
_symmetry.space_group_name_H-M   'P 1'
#
loop_
_entity.id
_entity.type
_entity.pdbx_description
1 polymer ?
#
loop_
_entity_poly.entity_id
_entity_poly.type
_entity_poly.pdbx_seq_one_letter_code
_entity_poly.pdbx_strand_id
1 'polypeptide(L)' 'MATTDVELDHTFHALADPTRRAILARLASGEATVNELAEP' A
#
# COMPACT_ATOMS: atom_id res chain seq x y z
N MET A 1 -12.52 13.16 18.83
CA MET A 1 -11.16 12.63 18.58
C MET A 1 -11.20 11.11 18.35
N ALA A 2 -12.12 10.58 17.54
CA ALA A 2 -12.23 9.12 17.31
C ALA A 2 -12.02 8.69 15.84
N THR A 3 -12.02 9.63 14.89
CA THR A 3 -11.88 9.32 13.45
C THR A 3 -10.45 8.93 13.07
N THR A 4 -9.46 9.56 13.70
CA THR A 4 -8.04 9.34 13.38
C THR A 4 -7.54 7.94 13.71
N ASP A 5 -8.07 7.33 14.77
CA ASP A 5 -7.70 5.96 15.18
C ASP A 5 -8.14 4.93 14.13
N VAL A 6 -9.39 5.06 13.65
CA VAL A 6 -9.96 4.17 12.63
C VAL A 6 -9.22 4.30 11.29
N GLU A 7 -8.84 5.52 10.89
CA GLU A 7 -8.07 5.73 9.65
C GLU A 7 -6.67 5.13 9.72
N LEU A 8 -6.03 5.24 10.88
CA LEU A 8 -4.71 4.68 11.10
C LEU A 8 -4.75 3.15 11.15
N ASP A 9 -5.74 2.58 11.82
CA ASP A 9 -6.01 1.14 11.83
C ASP A 9 -6.24 0.60 10.42
N HIS A 10 -7.06 1.28 9.60
CA HIS A 10 -7.29 0.90 8.21
C HIS A 10 -6.00 0.95 7.39
N THR A 11 -5.15 1.96 7.61
CA THR A 11 -3.87 2.11 6.91
C THR A 11 -2.92 0.98 7.27
N PHE A 12 -2.74 0.68 8.56
CA PHE A 12 -1.88 -0.41 8.99
C PHE A 12 -2.44 -1.79 8.61
N HIS A 13 -3.76 -1.97 8.63
CA HIS A 13 -4.40 -3.17 8.11
C HIS A 13 -4.10 -3.37 6.61
N ALA A 14 -4.12 -2.29 5.82
CA ALA A 14 -3.76 -2.38 4.41
C ALA A 14 -2.27 -2.70 4.19
N LEU A 15 -1.38 -2.19 5.03
CA LEU A 15 0.06 -2.47 4.98
C LEU A 15 0.44 -3.87 5.50
N ALA A 16 -0.47 -4.57 6.19
CA ALA A 16 -0.21 -5.93 6.66
C ALA A 16 -0.07 -6.94 5.49
N ASP A 17 -0.70 -6.66 4.35
CA ASP A 17 -0.61 -7.51 3.16
C ASP A 17 0.75 -7.34 2.43
N PRO A 18 1.54 -8.42 2.25
CA PRO A 18 2.86 -8.34 1.62
C PRO A 18 2.83 -7.87 0.17
N THR A 19 1.77 -8.21 -0.57
CA THR A 19 1.61 -7.78 -1.98
C THR A 19 1.40 -6.27 -2.08
N ARG A 20 0.54 -5.70 -1.21
CA ARG A 20 0.38 -4.24 -1.11
C ARG A 20 1.68 -3.54 -0.74
N ARG A 21 2.48 -4.10 0.18
CA ARG A 21 3.80 -3.54 0.49
C ARG A 21 4.76 -3.58 -0.70
N ALA A 22 4.76 -4.66 -1.48
CA ALA A 22 5.60 -4.77 -2.68
C ALA A 22 5.20 -3.71 -3.74
N ILE A 23 3.89 -3.53 -3.95
CA ILE A 23 3.37 -2.49 -4.85
C ILE A 23 3.82 -1.09 -4.41
N LEU A 24 3.65 -0.77 -3.13
CA LEU A 24 4.08 0.54 -2.59
C LEU A 24 5.59 0.74 -2.68
N ALA A 25 6.39 -0.31 -2.45
CA ALA A 25 7.84 -0.23 -2.60
C ALA A 25 8.26 0.08 -4.05
N ARG A 26 7.56 -0.48 -5.05
CA ARG A 26 7.80 -0.20 -6.47
C ARG A 26 7.34 1.21 -6.86
N LEU A 27 6.20 1.67 -6.35
CA LEU A 27 5.74 3.04 -6.59
C LEU A 27 6.60 4.10 -5.88
N ALA A 28 7.25 3.74 -4.78
CA ALA A 28 8.19 4.62 -4.09
C ALA A 28 9.47 4.89 -4.89
N SER A 29 9.84 4.01 -5.84
CA SER A 29 10.98 4.22 -6.73
C SER A 29 10.64 4.97 -8.02
N GLY A 30 9.35 5.12 -8.35
CA GLY A 30 8.88 5.85 -9.53
C GLY A 30 7.47 5.47 -9.94
N GLU A 31 6.95 6.16 -10.95
CA GLU A 31 5.65 5.84 -11.54
C GLU A 31 5.69 4.45 -12.22
N ALA A 32 4.61 3.69 -12.09
CA ALA A 32 4.42 2.41 -12.75
C ALA A 32 2.94 2.20 -13.10
N THR A 33 2.68 1.57 -14.23
CA THR A 33 1.35 1.14 -14.64
C THR A 33 0.90 -0.08 -13.83
N VAL A 34 -0.41 -0.35 -13.82
CA VAL A 34 -0.99 -1.51 -13.12
C VAL A 34 -0.40 -2.83 -13.65
N ASN A 35 -0.14 -2.93 -14.95
CA ASN A 35 0.46 -4.14 -15.53
C ASN A 35 1.91 -4.34 -15.05
N GLU A 36 2.71 -3.29 -14.97
CA GLU A 36 4.10 -3.35 -14.46
C GLU A 36 4.19 -3.64 -12.95
N LEU A 37 3.12 -3.38 -12.19
CA LEU A 37 3.00 -3.72 -10.77
C LEU A 37 2.52 -5.17 -10.56
N ALA A 38 1.91 -5.77 -11.57
CA ALA A 38 1.44 -7.16 -11.53
C ALA A 38 2.52 -8.16 -11.99
N GLU A 39 3.64 -7.67 -12.54
CA GLU A 39 4.81 -8.48 -12.83
C GLU A 39 5.42 -9.01 -11.51
N PRO A 40 5.78 -10.31 -11.44
CA PRO A 40 6.33 -10.95 -10.23
C PRO A 40 7.74 -10.46 -9.86
#